data_AF-A0A1F2X8R1-F1
#
_entry.id   AF-A0A1F2X8R1-F1
#
_cell.length_a   1.000
_cell.length_b   1.000
_cell.length_c   1.000
_cell.angle_alpha   90.00
_cell.angle_beta   90.00
_cell.angle_gamma   90.00
#
_symmetry.space_group_name_H-M   'P 1'
#
loop_
_entity.id
_entity.type
_entity.pdbx_description
1 polymer ?
#
loop_
_entity_poly.entity_id
_entity_poly.type
_entity_poly.pdbx_seq_one_letter_code
_entity_poly.pdbx_strand_id
1 'polypeptide(L)'
;MDRRRVFVVVVAAVASFAVGLGGAWIGRAATAGTEDTASTTTTTLPVWVRGTEIVVGPVAVIPEQVAVTGRDVAVQFTTHPIGPTEPDPPVGVVPASWTLLTTRGEVGSEGASNLGSVRFVLPVGTSAADITGLRLDTYWIASALQTQITLSPDDTAPHEIAPGVTVALVTVQAQGTGALVVAETATRTIGSVATASTNGLGADLAITGVGPGWGNTSSNFGNRSRWTLNYYGDAIPDPITLQITGVFWLPLTSGAITPLEGVPHV
;
A
#
# COMPACT_ATOMS: atom_id res chain seq x y z
N MET A 1 -17.55 12.68 37.39
CA MET A 1 -17.32 12.61 35.94
C MET A 1 -15.84 12.77 35.73
N ASP A 2 -15.12 11.66 35.49
CA ASP A 2 -13.71 11.72 35.11
C ASP A 2 -13.37 10.43 34.34
N ARG A 3 -13.12 10.56 33.04
CA ARG A 3 -12.65 9.46 32.18
C ARG A 3 -11.18 9.72 31.87
N ARG A 4 -10.30 9.06 32.62
CA ARG A 4 -8.88 8.93 32.25
C ARG A 4 -8.77 7.98 31.04
N ARG A 5 -8.27 8.49 29.92
CA ARG A 5 -7.82 7.67 28.78
C ARG A 5 -6.33 7.38 28.97
N VAL A 6 -5.99 6.11 29.10
CA VAL A 6 -4.61 5.61 29.08
C VAL A 6 -4.21 5.49 27.60
N PHE A 7 -3.21 6.26 27.17
CA PHE A 7 -2.55 6.06 25.88
C PHE A 7 -1.40 5.07 26.08
N VAL A 8 -1.46 3.94 25.37
CA VAL A 8 -0.34 3.00 25.25
C VAL A 8 0.55 3.52 24.12
N VAL A 9 1.76 3.97 24.47
CA VAL A 9 2.83 4.30 23.53
C VAL A 9 3.70 3.06 23.39
N VAL A 10 3.70 2.43 22.22
CA VAL A 10 4.63 1.35 21.89
C VAL A 10 5.90 2.00 21.33
N VAL A 11 6.98 1.97 22.11
CA VAL A 11 8.33 2.33 21.68
C VAL A 11 8.99 1.07 21.15
N ALA A 12 9.16 0.96 19.84
CA ALA A 12 10.01 -0.07 19.25
C ALA A 12 11.41 0.50 19.03
N ALA A 13 12.32 0.14 19.95
CA ALA A 13 13.75 0.31 19.78
C ALA A 13 14.28 -0.87 18.97
N VAL A 14 15.06 -0.62 17.91
CA VAL A 14 15.96 -1.64 17.34
C VAL A 14 17.33 -1.03 17.13
N ALA A 15 18.28 -1.58 17.88
CA ALA A 15 19.70 -1.30 17.82
C ALA A 15 20.37 -2.09 16.68
N SER A 16 21.45 -1.50 16.17
CA SER A 16 22.37 -1.94 15.11
C SER A 16 23.01 -3.32 15.32
N PHE A 17 23.38 -4.04 14.23
CA PHE A 17 24.77 -4.41 13.90
C PHE A 17 24.95 -5.16 12.55
N ALA A 18 25.84 -4.59 11.72
CA ALA A 18 26.92 -5.15 10.87
C ALA A 18 26.74 -6.18 9.70
N VAL A 19 27.11 -5.67 8.51
CA VAL A 19 28.17 -6.10 7.54
C VAL A 19 28.20 -7.53 6.99
N GLY A 20 28.20 -7.65 5.64
CA GLY A 20 28.82 -8.79 4.94
C GLY A 20 28.55 -8.98 3.45
N LEU A 21 29.23 -8.20 2.59
CA LEU A 21 29.83 -8.54 1.27
C LEU A 21 29.16 -9.45 0.22
N GLY A 22 29.15 -8.95 -1.03
CA GLY A 22 29.36 -9.72 -2.28
C GLY A 22 28.10 -9.88 -3.15
N GLY A 23 28.07 -9.62 -4.45
CA GLY A 23 29.11 -9.28 -5.42
C GLY A 23 28.45 -8.91 -6.77
N ALA A 24 29.25 -8.31 -7.64
CA ALA A 24 28.88 -7.71 -8.91
C ALA A 24 28.25 -8.67 -9.94
N TRP A 25 27.38 -8.11 -10.81
CA TRP A 25 27.37 -8.44 -12.23
C TRP A 25 27.17 -7.19 -13.09
N ILE A 26 28.13 -6.97 -13.97
CA ILE A 26 28.16 -5.98 -15.05
C ILE A 26 27.40 -6.58 -16.25
N GLY A 27 26.53 -5.79 -16.89
CA GLY A 27 25.76 -6.24 -18.05
C GLY A 27 25.21 -5.10 -18.92
N ARG A 28 26.12 -4.44 -19.65
CA ARG A 28 26.03 -3.93 -21.04
C ARG A 28 24.64 -3.51 -21.60
N ALA A 29 24.57 -2.26 -22.05
CA ALA A 29 23.50 -1.69 -22.86
C ALA A 29 23.24 -2.49 -24.16
N ALA A 30 21.96 -2.75 -24.43
CA ALA A 30 21.44 -3.08 -25.76
C ALA A 30 20.23 -2.19 -26.04
N THR A 31 20.31 -1.42 -27.12
CA THR A 31 19.22 -0.65 -27.70
C THR A 31 18.46 -1.57 -28.65
N ALA A 32 17.16 -1.85 -28.40
CA ALA A 32 16.17 -2.21 -29.43
C ALA A 32 14.78 -2.47 -28.80
N GLY A 33 13.74 -1.96 -29.45
CA GLY A 33 12.43 -2.61 -29.53
C GLY A 33 11.42 -2.26 -28.45
N THR A 34 10.46 -1.42 -28.79
CA THR A 34 9.16 -1.36 -28.11
C THR A 34 8.43 -2.68 -28.40
N GLU A 35 8.41 -3.60 -27.45
CA GLU A 35 7.49 -4.73 -27.43
C GLU A 35 6.63 -4.63 -26.16
N ASP A 36 5.38 -4.24 -26.37
CA ASP A 36 4.30 -4.29 -25.40
C ASP A 36 4.01 -5.77 -25.09
N THR A 37 4.78 -6.35 -24.18
CA THR A 37 4.53 -7.70 -23.69
C THR A 37 3.42 -7.62 -22.66
N ALA A 38 2.18 -7.81 -23.11
CA ALA A 38 1.07 -8.14 -22.22
C ALA A 38 1.35 -9.50 -21.56
N SER A 39 1.99 -9.49 -20.40
CA SER A 39 2.14 -10.68 -19.56
C SER A 39 0.77 -11.14 -19.08
N THR A 40 0.22 -12.15 -19.75
CA THR A 40 -0.96 -12.86 -19.29
C THR A 40 -0.50 -13.94 -18.31
N THR A 41 -0.37 -13.62 -17.03
CA THR A 41 -0.15 -14.64 -15.99
C THR A 41 -1.40 -15.49 -15.88
N THR A 42 -1.33 -16.71 -16.42
CA THR A 42 -2.37 -17.72 -16.19
C THR A 42 -2.05 -18.36 -14.83
N THR A 43 -2.65 -17.85 -13.76
CA THR A 43 -2.48 -18.42 -12.43
C THR A 43 -3.23 -19.74 -12.34
N THR A 44 -2.53 -20.87 -12.47
CA THR A 44 -3.07 -22.17 -12.07
C THR A 44 -3.29 -22.13 -10.55
N LEU A 45 -4.55 -22.09 -10.13
CA LEU A 45 -4.92 -22.15 -8.72
C LEU A 45 -4.36 -23.45 -8.11
N PRO A 46 -3.62 -23.38 -6.99
CA PRO A 46 -3.18 -24.59 -6.31
C PRO A 46 -4.39 -25.41 -5.82
N VAL A 47 -4.24 -26.74 -5.84
CA VAL A 47 -5.30 -27.75 -5.57
C VAL A 47 -6.06 -27.59 -4.24
N TRP A 48 -5.57 -26.77 -3.32
CA TRP A 48 -6.18 -26.54 -2.01
C TRP A 48 -7.04 -25.26 -1.92
N VAL A 49 -7.04 -24.41 -2.95
CA VAL A 49 -7.92 -23.23 -3.03
C VAL A 49 -9.34 -23.72 -3.27
N ARG A 50 -10.25 -23.48 -2.32
CA ARG A 50 -11.66 -23.85 -2.48
C ARG A 50 -12.32 -22.96 -3.53
N GLY A 51 -13.35 -23.47 -4.20
CA GLY A 51 -14.06 -22.75 -5.27
C GLY A 51 -14.72 -21.43 -4.86
N THR A 52 -14.76 -21.12 -3.56
CA THR A 52 -15.29 -19.86 -3.02
C THR A 52 -14.22 -18.81 -2.73
N GLU A 53 -12.93 -19.09 -2.95
CA GLU A 53 -11.83 -18.19 -2.61
C GLU A 53 -11.42 -17.28 -3.78
N ILE A 54 -11.11 -16.02 -3.49
CA ILE A 54 -10.53 -15.07 -4.43
C ILE A 54 -9.04 -14.94 -4.15
N VAL A 55 -8.19 -15.44 -5.05
CA VAL A 55 -6.73 -15.32 -4.92
C VAL A 55 -6.24 -14.01 -5.54
N VAL A 56 -5.63 -13.16 -4.73
CA VAL A 56 -5.01 -11.88 -5.13
C VAL A 56 -3.59 -11.77 -4.59
N GLY A 57 -2.62 -11.90 -5.50
CA GLY A 57 -1.20 -11.93 -5.13
C GLY A 57 -0.90 -13.05 -4.14
N PRO A 58 -0.27 -12.76 -2.98
CA PRO A 58 0.05 -13.76 -1.97
C PRO A 58 -1.10 -14.02 -0.97
N VAL A 59 -2.31 -13.51 -1.21
CA VAL A 59 -3.43 -13.59 -0.27
C VAL A 59 -4.68 -14.17 -0.93
N ALA A 60 -5.37 -15.07 -0.24
CA ALA A 60 -6.73 -15.51 -0.54
C ALA A 60 -7.72 -14.66 0.24
N VAL A 61 -8.76 -14.17 -0.41
CA VAL A 61 -9.90 -13.51 0.22
C VAL A 61 -11.08 -14.47 0.19
N ILE A 62 -11.61 -14.78 1.37
CA ILE A 62 -12.63 -15.83 1.55
C ILE A 62 -13.90 -15.16 2.06
N PRO A 63 -15.01 -15.17 1.29
CA PRO A 63 -16.31 -14.77 1.80
C PRO A 63 -16.79 -15.79 2.85
N GLU A 64 -17.15 -15.29 4.03
CA GLU A 64 -17.55 -16.12 5.18
C GLU A 64 -19.06 -16.12 5.37
N GLN A 65 -19.72 -14.99 5.10
CA GLN A 65 -21.13 -14.80 5.39
C GLN A 65 -21.74 -13.74 4.47
N VAL A 66 -22.99 -13.98 4.05
CA VAL A 66 -23.81 -12.99 3.36
C VAL A 66 -25.03 -12.67 4.23
N ALA A 67 -25.11 -11.45 4.74
CA ALA A 67 -26.27 -10.96 5.47
C ALA A 67 -27.15 -10.11 4.56
N VAL A 68 -28.46 -10.38 4.53
CA VAL A 68 -29.41 -9.62 3.70
C VAL A 68 -30.55 -9.07 4.54
N THR A 69 -30.71 -7.75 4.58
CA THR A 69 -31.79 -7.07 5.29
C THR A 69 -32.50 -6.11 4.37
N GLY A 70 -33.69 -6.50 3.91
CA GLY A 70 -34.43 -5.73 2.91
C GLY A 70 -33.69 -5.68 1.59
N ARG A 71 -33.12 -4.52 1.24
CA ARG A 71 -32.28 -4.32 0.05
C ARG A 71 -30.79 -4.21 0.38
N ASP A 72 -30.44 -4.14 1.66
CA ASP A 72 -29.06 -4.00 2.08
C ASP A 72 -28.43 -5.40 2.15
N VAL A 73 -27.29 -5.54 1.51
CA VAL A 73 -26.50 -6.76 1.50
C VAL A 73 -25.14 -6.44 2.11
N ALA A 74 -24.72 -7.24 3.08
CA ALA A 74 -23.37 -7.19 3.63
C ALA A 74 -22.69 -8.54 3.41
N VAL A 75 -21.52 -8.52 2.79
CA VAL A 75 -20.67 -9.72 2.66
C VAL A 75 -19.49 -9.57 3.61
N GLN A 76 -19.37 -10.49 4.56
CA GLN A 76 -18.20 -10.60 5.43
C GLN A 76 -17.14 -11.46 4.76
N PHE A 77 -15.88 -11.07 4.91
CA PHE A 77 -14.76 -11.80 4.33
C PHE A 77 -13.54 -11.80 5.26
N THR A 78 -12.71 -12.82 5.10
CA THR A 78 -11.41 -12.97 5.75
C THR A 78 -10.30 -12.98 4.70
N THR A 79 -9.08 -12.65 5.10
CA THR A 79 -7.90 -12.66 4.22
C THR A 79 -6.86 -13.61 4.79
N HIS A 80 -6.39 -14.55 3.97
CA HIS A 80 -5.44 -15.59 4.36
C HIS A 80 -4.19 -15.55 3.48
N PRO A 81 -2.96 -15.54 4.05
CA PRO A 81 -1.75 -15.64 3.27
C PRO A 81 -1.63 -17.05 2.62
N ILE A 82 -1.23 -17.09 1.36
CA ILE A 82 -1.08 -18.31 0.54
C ILE A 82 0.38 -18.82 0.54
N GLY A 83 1.35 -17.95 0.83
CA GLY A 83 2.78 -18.26 0.84
C GLY A 83 3.41 -18.31 2.25
N PRO A 84 4.68 -18.75 2.36
CA PRO A 84 5.38 -18.84 3.64
C PRO A 84 5.47 -17.48 4.34
N THR A 85 5.19 -17.47 5.64
CA THR A 85 5.03 -16.28 6.49
C THR A 85 6.33 -15.77 7.14
N GLU A 86 7.52 -16.13 6.65
CA GLU A 86 8.81 -15.72 7.21
C GLU A 86 9.84 -15.30 6.15
N PRO A 87 10.76 -14.34 6.45
CA PRO A 87 10.64 -13.18 7.32
C PRO A 87 10.85 -11.91 6.47
N ASP A 88 10.01 -11.70 5.47
CA ASP A 88 9.88 -10.39 4.81
C ASP A 88 8.58 -9.76 5.28
N PRO A 89 8.48 -8.41 5.36
CA PRO A 89 7.29 -7.75 5.89
C PRO A 89 6.06 -8.34 5.19
N PRO A 90 4.99 -8.67 5.94
CA PRO A 90 3.83 -9.31 5.35
C PRO A 90 3.38 -8.43 4.18
N VAL A 91 3.43 -9.01 2.98
CA VAL A 91 2.84 -8.40 1.80
C VAL A 91 1.35 -8.33 2.07
N GLY A 92 0.94 -7.21 2.66
CA GLY A 92 -0.45 -6.94 3.01
C GLY A 92 -1.23 -6.79 1.73
N VAL A 93 -2.36 -7.47 1.64
CA VAL A 93 -3.36 -7.22 0.61
C VAL A 93 -4.59 -6.64 1.27
N VAL A 94 -5.05 -5.50 0.78
CA VAL A 94 -6.26 -4.84 1.28
C VAL A 94 -7.26 -4.71 0.13
N PRO A 95 -8.35 -5.48 0.14
CA PRO A 95 -9.44 -5.30 -0.83
C PRO A 95 -9.99 -3.88 -0.79
N ALA A 96 -10.27 -3.29 -1.95
CA ALA A 96 -10.59 -1.87 -2.06
C ALA A 96 -11.96 -1.57 -2.68
N SER A 97 -12.35 -2.30 -3.73
CA SER A 97 -13.67 -2.14 -4.34
C SER A 97 -14.21 -3.48 -4.83
N TRP A 98 -15.52 -3.62 -4.71
CA TRP A 98 -16.21 -4.87 -5.00
C TRP A 98 -17.46 -4.63 -5.84
N THR A 99 -17.82 -5.67 -6.58
CA THR A 99 -19.06 -5.73 -7.35
C THR A 99 -19.83 -6.99 -6.94
N LEU A 100 -21.07 -6.82 -6.53
CA LEU A 100 -22.01 -7.91 -6.31
C LEU A 100 -22.63 -8.31 -7.66
N LEU A 101 -22.54 -9.59 -8.00
CA LEU A 101 -23.12 -10.14 -9.22
C LEU A 101 -24.51 -10.66 -8.92
N THR A 102 -25.47 -10.27 -9.75
CA THR A 102 -26.85 -10.74 -9.68
C THR A 102 -27.32 -11.26 -11.04
N THR A 103 -28.41 -12.03 -11.05
CA THR A 103 -29.09 -12.46 -12.29
C THR A 103 -29.58 -11.29 -13.15
N ARG A 104 -29.68 -10.08 -12.57
CA ARG A 104 -30.21 -8.88 -13.23
C ARG A 104 -29.15 -7.84 -13.59
N GLY A 105 -27.90 -8.08 -13.23
CA GLY A 105 -26.79 -7.18 -13.48
C GLY A 105 -25.81 -7.06 -12.31
N GLU A 106 -25.00 -6.01 -12.36
CA GLU A 106 -23.91 -5.76 -11.42
C GLU A 106 -24.27 -4.61 -10.46
N VAL A 107 -23.89 -4.75 -9.19
CA VAL A 107 -24.11 -3.73 -8.15
C VAL A 107 -22.77 -3.39 -7.50
N GLY A 108 -22.33 -2.14 -7.62
CA GLY A 108 -21.09 -1.67 -6.98
C GLY A 108 -21.22 -1.53 -5.46
N SER A 109 -20.13 -1.72 -4.75
CA SER A 109 -20.09 -1.57 -3.29
C SER A 109 -20.31 -0.13 -2.80
N GLU A 110 -20.96 0.01 -1.66
CA GLU A 110 -21.08 1.29 -0.95
C GLU A 110 -19.90 1.54 -0.01
N GLY A 111 -19.24 2.69 -0.19
CA GLY A 111 -18.19 3.16 0.71
C GLY A 111 -16.88 2.36 0.60
N ALA A 112 -15.99 2.64 1.55
CA ALA A 112 -14.68 2.02 1.65
C ALA A 112 -14.81 0.58 2.21
N SER A 113 -14.37 -0.43 1.45
CA SER A 113 -14.41 -1.85 1.84
C SER A 113 -13.24 -2.23 2.74
N ASN A 114 -13.13 -1.60 3.89
CA ASN A 114 -12.01 -1.83 4.80
C ASN A 114 -12.56 -2.62 5.98
N LEU A 115 -11.80 -3.59 6.50
CA LEU A 115 -12.09 -4.30 7.76
C LEU A 115 -13.10 -5.46 7.65
N GLY A 116 -12.91 -6.36 6.68
CA GLY A 116 -13.55 -7.69 6.69
C GLY A 116 -15.04 -7.71 6.36
N SER A 117 -15.60 -6.61 5.85
CA SER A 117 -16.93 -6.62 5.26
C SER A 117 -17.07 -5.60 4.14
N VAL A 118 -17.99 -5.86 3.22
CA VAL A 118 -18.38 -4.96 2.14
C VAL A 118 -19.90 -4.90 2.05
N ARG A 119 -20.44 -3.73 1.66
CA ARG A 119 -21.89 -3.47 1.62
C ARG A 119 -22.37 -3.12 0.22
N PHE A 120 -23.60 -3.48 -0.07
CA PHE A 120 -24.28 -3.21 -1.33
C PHE A 120 -25.75 -2.87 -1.07
N VAL A 121 -26.35 -2.09 -1.97
CA VAL A 121 -27.79 -1.83 -1.97
C VAL A 121 -28.40 -2.37 -3.26
N LEU A 122 -29.25 -3.39 -3.11
CA LEU A 122 -29.91 -4.02 -4.24
C LEU A 122 -30.88 -3.05 -4.94
N PRO A 123 -30.90 -3.05 -6.29
CA PRO A 123 -31.91 -2.35 -7.06
C PRO A 123 -33.31 -2.84 -6.71
N VAL A 124 -34.31 -1.94 -6.82
CA VAL A 124 -35.70 -2.28 -6.54
C VAL A 124 -36.14 -3.50 -7.37
N GLY A 125 -36.80 -4.44 -6.69
CA GLY A 125 -37.28 -5.68 -7.29
C GLY A 125 -36.26 -6.82 -7.31
N THR A 126 -34.99 -6.56 -6.99
CA THR A 126 -33.95 -7.60 -6.82
C THR A 126 -34.00 -8.16 -5.41
N SER A 127 -33.92 -9.48 -5.29
CA SER A 127 -34.01 -10.23 -4.04
C SER A 127 -32.69 -10.92 -3.69
N ALA A 128 -32.57 -11.46 -2.47
CA ALA A 128 -31.41 -12.25 -2.07
C ALA A 128 -31.16 -13.45 -3.00
N ALA A 129 -32.23 -14.06 -3.54
CA ALA A 129 -32.13 -15.20 -4.45
C ALA A 129 -31.57 -14.83 -5.84
N ASP A 130 -31.51 -13.54 -6.17
CA ASP A 130 -30.91 -13.07 -7.42
C ASP A 130 -29.38 -12.92 -7.30
N ILE A 131 -28.79 -13.03 -6.10
CA ILE A 131 -27.35 -12.90 -5.87
C ILE A 131 -26.63 -14.18 -6.34
N THR A 132 -25.66 -14.04 -7.25
CA THR A 132 -24.95 -15.18 -7.85
C THR A 132 -23.48 -15.25 -7.46
N GLY A 133 -22.86 -14.11 -7.17
CA GLY A 133 -21.43 -14.08 -6.89
C GLY A 133 -20.93 -12.73 -6.42
N LEU A 134 -19.62 -12.69 -6.17
CA LEU A 134 -18.89 -11.51 -5.74
C LEU A 134 -17.62 -11.38 -6.59
N ARG A 135 -17.36 -10.16 -7.08
CA ARG A 135 -16.12 -9.82 -7.79
C ARG A 135 -15.32 -8.81 -6.99
N LEU A 136 -14.04 -9.10 -6.81
CA LEU A 136 -13.07 -8.11 -6.33
C LEU A 136 -12.55 -7.33 -7.54
N ASP A 137 -12.86 -6.04 -7.61
CA ASP A 137 -12.48 -5.21 -8.77
C ASP A 137 -11.12 -4.54 -8.55
N THR A 138 -10.84 -4.06 -7.34
CA THR A 138 -9.55 -3.44 -7.02
C THR A 138 -9.09 -3.82 -5.61
N TYR A 139 -7.77 -3.89 -5.44
CA TYR A 139 -7.11 -4.18 -4.17
C TYR A 139 -5.78 -3.43 -4.08
N TRP A 140 -5.28 -3.25 -2.87
CA TRP A 140 -3.96 -2.67 -2.61
C TRP A 140 -3.00 -3.78 -2.19
N ILE A 141 -1.78 -3.74 -2.71
CA ILE A 141 -0.69 -4.60 -2.25
C ILE A 141 0.41 -3.74 -1.61
N ALA A 142 0.86 -4.15 -0.43
CA ALA A 142 2.01 -3.56 0.21
C ALA A 142 3.28 -3.96 -0.55
N SER A 143 4.07 -2.96 -0.95
CA SER A 143 5.38 -3.18 -1.56
C SER A 143 6.44 -2.53 -0.69
N ALA A 144 7.51 -3.26 -0.42
CA ALA A 144 8.71 -2.68 0.16
C ALA A 144 9.30 -1.66 -0.81
N LEU A 145 9.81 -0.56 -0.26
CA LEU A 145 10.59 0.44 -0.98
C LEU A 145 11.93 0.56 -0.29
N GLN A 146 13.01 0.39 -1.06
CA GLN A 146 14.36 0.74 -0.67
C GLN A 146 15.03 1.39 -1.86
N THR A 147 15.21 2.70 -1.80
CA THR A 147 15.79 3.47 -2.90
C THR A 147 16.65 4.61 -2.38
N GLN A 148 17.48 5.16 -3.25
CA GLN A 148 18.22 6.39 -3.01
C GLN A 148 17.84 7.41 -4.08
N ILE A 149 17.74 8.67 -3.67
CA ILE A 149 17.54 9.79 -4.56
C ILE A 149 18.56 10.87 -4.26
N THR A 150 19.01 11.55 -5.31
CA THR A 150 20.00 12.61 -5.23
C THR A 150 19.35 13.91 -5.73
N LEU A 151 19.27 14.91 -4.86
CA LEU A 151 18.57 16.18 -5.08
C LEU A 151 19.52 17.34 -4.83
N SER A 152 19.50 18.36 -5.68
CA SER A 152 20.20 19.61 -5.36
C SER A 152 19.52 20.30 -4.17
N PRO A 153 20.25 20.99 -3.27
CA PRO A 153 19.66 21.68 -2.12
C PRO A 153 18.54 22.68 -2.46
N ASP A 154 18.62 23.27 -3.66
CA ASP A 154 17.64 24.24 -4.17
C ASP A 154 16.48 23.57 -4.95
N ASP A 155 16.51 22.25 -5.13
CA ASP A 155 15.50 21.50 -5.86
C ASP A 155 14.30 21.16 -4.96
N THR A 156 13.26 21.99 -5.08
CA THR A 156 11.99 21.84 -4.36
C THR A 156 10.92 21.09 -5.16
N ALA A 157 11.25 20.61 -6.37
CA ALA A 157 10.30 19.88 -7.18
C ALA A 157 10.01 18.49 -6.57
N PRO A 158 8.79 17.97 -6.72
CA PRO A 158 8.49 16.59 -6.34
C PRO A 158 9.08 15.61 -7.36
N HIS A 159 9.80 14.61 -6.86
CA HIS A 159 10.41 13.54 -7.65
C HIS A 159 9.73 12.21 -7.36
N GLU A 160 9.35 11.48 -8.40
CA GLU A 160 8.71 10.16 -8.26
C GLU A 160 9.76 9.11 -7.87
N ILE A 161 9.54 8.42 -6.74
CA ILE A 161 10.45 7.39 -6.19
C ILE A 161 9.87 5.98 -6.27
N ALA A 162 8.56 5.89 -6.46
CA ALA A 162 7.80 4.68 -6.73
C ALA A 162 6.47 5.08 -7.39
N PRO A 163 5.74 4.16 -8.04
CA PRO A 163 4.45 4.48 -8.65
C PRO A 163 3.52 5.17 -7.64
N GLY A 164 3.20 6.43 -7.92
CA GLY A 164 2.29 7.21 -7.07
C GLY A 164 2.90 7.76 -5.78
N VAL A 165 4.20 7.62 -5.57
CA VAL A 165 4.91 8.14 -4.40
C VAL A 165 5.96 9.15 -4.87
N THR A 166 5.89 10.36 -4.33
CA THR A 166 6.89 11.39 -4.60
C THR A 166 7.63 11.81 -3.33
N VAL A 167 8.82 12.35 -3.49
CA VAL A 167 9.61 13.02 -2.45
C VAL A 167 10.05 14.40 -2.94
N ALA A 168 10.06 15.40 -2.05
CA ALA A 168 10.56 16.74 -2.33
C ALA A 168 11.36 17.27 -1.15
N LEU A 169 12.36 18.12 -1.41
CA LEU A 169 12.93 18.99 -0.38
C LEU A 169 11.98 20.17 -0.16
N VAL A 170 11.46 20.31 1.04
CA VAL A 170 10.57 21.42 1.43
C VAL A 170 11.39 22.60 1.93
N THR A 171 12.48 22.33 2.63
CA THR A 171 13.32 23.37 3.22
C THR A 171 14.74 22.85 3.40
N VAL A 172 15.71 23.68 3.06
CA VAL A 172 17.10 23.53 3.47
C VAL A 172 17.49 24.82 4.17
N GLN A 173 17.73 24.75 5.47
CA GLN A 173 18.04 25.92 6.30
C GLN A 173 19.41 25.78 6.92
N ALA A 174 20.34 26.66 6.56
CA ALA A 174 21.64 26.73 7.22
C ALA A 174 21.49 27.05 8.72
N GLN A 175 22.29 26.37 9.54
CA GLN A 175 22.42 26.59 10.98
C GLN A 175 23.90 26.81 11.29
N GLY A 176 24.24 27.55 12.35
CA GLY A 176 25.60 28.06 12.60
C GLY A 176 26.74 27.07 12.27
N THR A 177 26.62 25.81 12.68
CA THR A 177 27.48 24.70 12.24
C THR A 177 26.64 23.53 11.74
N GLY A 178 25.99 23.68 10.59
CA GLY A 178 25.20 22.62 9.97
C GLY A 178 24.05 23.11 9.11
N ALA A 179 23.10 22.22 8.84
CA ALA A 179 21.86 22.54 8.16
C ALA A 179 20.70 21.67 8.66
N LEU A 180 19.50 22.25 8.64
CA LEU A 180 18.25 21.54 8.81
C LEU A 180 17.65 21.28 7.42
N VAL A 181 17.42 20.02 7.09
CA VAL A 181 16.77 19.62 5.84
C VAL A 181 15.40 19.06 6.16
N VAL A 182 14.39 19.55 5.48
CA VAL A 182 13.03 19.04 5.59
C VAL A 182 12.68 18.37 4.27
N ALA A 183 12.46 17.07 4.30
CA ALA A 183 11.97 16.29 3.18
C ALA A 183 10.51 15.90 3.43
N GLU A 184 9.72 15.80 2.37
CA GLU A 184 8.32 15.42 2.46
C GLU A 184 7.98 14.42 1.37
N THR A 185 7.17 13.43 1.73
CA THR A 185 6.57 12.50 0.75
C THR A 185 5.10 12.78 0.58
N ALA A 186 4.65 12.64 -0.65
CA ALA A 186 3.23 12.61 -0.97
C ALA A 186 2.88 11.30 -1.68
N THR A 187 1.74 10.74 -1.32
CA THR A 187 1.09 9.68 -2.10
C THR A 187 0.02 10.34 -2.97
N ARG A 188 0.11 10.14 -4.29
CA ARG A 188 -0.96 10.52 -5.21
C ARG A 188 -1.91 9.35 -5.42
N THR A 189 -3.16 9.68 -5.73
CA THR A 189 -4.11 8.74 -6.33
C THR A 189 -3.51 8.22 -7.64
N ILE A 190 -3.44 6.90 -7.81
CA ILE A 190 -3.15 6.28 -9.11
C ILE A 190 -4.50 5.82 -9.69
N GLY A 191 -4.94 6.47 -10.76
CA GLY A 191 -6.25 6.19 -11.39
C GLY A 191 -7.45 6.74 -10.62
N SER A 192 -8.64 6.19 -10.88
CA SER A 192 -9.90 6.55 -10.19
C SER A 192 -10.08 5.85 -8.83
N VAL A 193 -9.09 5.07 -8.39
CA VAL A 193 -9.14 4.35 -7.12
C VAL A 193 -8.86 5.34 -6.00
N ALA A 194 -9.88 5.65 -5.20
CA ALA A 194 -9.79 6.63 -4.11
C ALA A 194 -8.54 6.41 -3.26
N THR A 195 -7.89 7.51 -2.89
CA THR A 195 -6.63 7.55 -2.15
C THR A 195 -6.58 6.56 -1.00
N ALA A 196 -5.41 5.98 -0.81
CA ALA A 196 -5.06 5.19 0.36
C ALA A 196 -5.39 5.95 1.68
N SER A 197 -5.38 7.30 1.69
CA SER A 197 -5.82 8.14 2.83
C SER A 197 -7.30 8.03 3.19
N THR A 198 -8.19 7.74 2.24
CA THR A 198 -9.62 7.49 2.52
C THR A 198 -9.81 6.17 3.28
N ASN A 199 -8.84 5.27 3.16
CA ASN A 199 -8.81 3.97 3.81
C ASN A 199 -7.80 3.88 4.98
N GLY A 200 -7.15 4.99 5.34
CA GLY A 200 -6.10 5.02 6.36
C GLY A 200 -4.81 4.29 5.97
N LEU A 201 -4.66 3.87 4.71
CA LEU A 201 -3.45 3.27 4.18
C LEU A 201 -2.49 4.40 3.79
N GLY A 202 -1.59 4.79 4.68
CA GLY A 202 -0.47 5.68 4.35
C GLY A 202 0.70 4.90 3.74
N ALA A 203 1.60 5.58 3.04
CA ALA A 203 2.95 5.04 2.87
C ALA A 203 3.69 5.21 4.20
N ASP A 204 4.21 4.11 4.75
CA ASP A 204 5.05 4.12 5.95
C ASP A 204 6.50 4.12 5.50
N LEU A 205 7.03 5.32 5.28
CA LEU A 205 8.37 5.54 4.76
C LEU A 205 9.25 6.16 5.85
N ALA A 206 10.55 5.94 5.73
CA ALA A 206 11.58 6.61 6.48
C ALA A 206 12.54 7.23 5.48
N ILE A 207 12.95 8.48 5.74
CA ILE A 207 13.95 9.18 4.94
C ILE A 207 15.15 9.45 5.83
N THR A 208 16.33 9.04 5.38
CA THR A 208 17.60 9.37 6.04
C THR A 208 18.55 10.00 5.04
N GLY A 209 19.50 10.81 5.53
CA GLY A 209 20.57 11.34 4.70
C GLY A 209 21.71 10.34 4.59
N VAL A 210 22.34 10.28 3.41
CA VAL A 210 23.43 9.35 3.12
C VAL A 210 24.78 10.07 3.12
N GLY A 211 25.74 9.50 3.84
CA GLY A 211 27.12 10.00 3.92
C GLY A 211 27.49 10.57 5.29
N PRO A 212 28.72 11.07 5.44
CA PRO A 212 29.18 11.69 6.67
C PRO A 212 28.44 13.00 6.96
N GLY A 213 28.30 13.35 8.24
CA GLY A 213 27.65 14.60 8.68
C GLY A 213 26.14 14.48 8.90
N TRP A 214 25.47 13.45 8.38
CA TRP A 214 24.05 13.23 8.66
C TRP A 214 23.84 12.71 10.09
N GLY A 215 22.87 13.32 10.77
CA GLY A 215 22.50 13.02 12.14
C GLY A 215 21.06 12.57 12.30
N ASN A 216 20.50 12.91 13.47
CA ASN A 216 19.16 12.48 13.84
C ASN A 216 18.10 12.91 12.83
N THR A 217 17.18 11.99 12.56
CA THR A 217 15.97 12.22 11.79
C THR A 217 14.78 12.19 12.73
N SER A 218 13.88 13.15 12.60
CA SER A 218 12.55 13.09 13.23
C SER A 218 11.47 13.14 12.17
N SER A 219 10.34 12.49 12.43
CA SER A 219 9.18 12.50 11.54
C SER A 219 7.98 13.16 12.22
N ASN A 220 7.15 13.80 11.41
CA ASN A 220 5.81 14.21 11.80
C ASN A 220 4.82 13.60 10.80
N PHE A 221 3.88 12.81 11.33
CA PHE A 221 2.86 12.11 10.56
C PHE A 221 1.55 12.91 10.64
N GLY A 222 1.30 13.71 9.60
CA GLY A 222 0.01 14.36 9.34
C GLY A 222 -0.57 13.91 7.99
N ASN A 223 -1.33 14.77 7.30
CA ASN A 223 -1.80 14.49 5.94
C ASN A 223 -0.67 14.34 4.90
N ARG A 224 0.54 14.76 5.27
CA ARG A 224 1.80 14.54 4.57
C ARG A 224 2.79 13.99 5.59
N SER A 225 3.60 13.03 5.17
CA SER A 225 4.69 12.51 5.98
C SER A 225 5.89 13.41 5.75
N ARG A 226 6.41 14.00 6.81
CA ARG A 226 7.52 14.97 6.76
C ARG A 226 8.65 14.52 7.66
N TRP A 227 9.87 14.56 7.15
CA TRP A 227 11.09 14.22 7.86
C TRP A 227 11.97 15.44 8.00
N THR A 228 12.48 15.64 9.20
CA THR A 228 13.46 16.67 9.52
C THR A 228 14.78 15.99 9.78
N LEU A 229 15.76 16.25 8.92
CA LEU A 229 17.10 15.68 8.94
C LEU A 229 18.08 16.76 9.36
N ASN A 230 18.96 16.42 10.31
CA ASN A 230 20.03 17.32 10.74
C ASN A 230 21.33 16.94 10.03
N TYR A 231 21.99 17.92 9.43
CA TYR A 231 23.32 17.78 8.87
C TYR A 231 24.32 18.61 9.68
N TYR A 232 25.45 18.00 10.03
CA TYR A 232 26.53 18.58 10.81
C TYR A 232 27.78 18.67 9.92
N GLY A 233 28.07 19.87 9.44
CA GLY A 233 29.22 20.18 8.60
C GLY A 233 29.20 21.64 8.15
N ASP A 234 30.32 22.11 7.61
CA ASP A 234 30.50 23.51 7.24
C ASP A 234 29.67 23.93 6.02
N ALA A 235 29.38 22.97 5.13
CA ALA A 235 28.53 23.16 3.96
C ALA A 235 27.69 21.90 3.72
N ILE A 236 26.41 22.09 3.38
CA ILE A 236 25.54 20.99 2.99
C ILE A 236 26.06 20.35 1.68
N PRO A 237 26.01 19.02 1.52
CA PRO A 237 26.40 18.39 0.27
C PRO A 237 25.51 18.87 -0.88
N ASP A 238 26.12 19.22 -2.00
CA ASP A 238 25.43 19.45 -3.26
C ASP A 238 26.02 18.47 -4.30
N PRO A 239 25.29 17.40 -4.67
CA PRO A 239 23.90 17.14 -4.32
C PRO A 239 23.70 16.42 -2.96
N ILE A 240 22.50 16.57 -2.38
CA ILE A 240 22.03 15.84 -1.20
C ILE A 240 21.58 14.44 -1.63
N THR A 241 22.15 13.40 -1.01
CA THR A 241 21.67 12.02 -1.22
C THR A 241 20.80 11.59 -0.04
N LEU A 242 19.57 11.16 -0.34
CA LEU A 242 18.60 10.64 0.61
C LEU A 242 18.38 9.16 0.37
N GLN A 243 18.31 8.38 1.44
CA GLN A 243 17.85 7.00 1.41
C GLN A 243 16.39 6.97 1.89
N ILE A 244 15.53 6.34 1.09
CA ILE A 244 14.13 6.11 1.42
C ILE A 244 13.91 4.62 1.61
N THR A 245 13.39 4.24 2.77
CA THR A 245 13.08 2.85 3.13
C THR A 245 11.69 2.75 3.73
N GLY A 246 10.95 1.67 3.46
CA GLY A 246 9.69 1.42 4.12
C GLY A 246 8.72 0.64 3.25
N VAL A 247 7.43 0.91 3.41
CA VAL A 247 6.35 0.23 2.67
C VAL A 247 5.41 1.26 2.06
N PHE A 248 5.00 1.02 0.83
CA PHE A 248 3.96 1.79 0.14
C PHE A 248 2.89 0.86 -0.44
N TRP A 249 1.71 1.41 -0.71
CA TRP A 249 0.57 0.64 -1.21
C TRP A 249 0.36 0.87 -2.69
N LEU A 250 0.41 -0.21 -3.47
CA LEU A 250 0.15 -0.20 -4.91
C LEU A 250 -1.30 -0.60 -5.18
N PRO A 251 -2.09 0.22 -5.88
CA PRO A 251 -3.41 -0.18 -6.33
C PRO A 251 -3.29 -1.09 -7.54
N LEU A 252 -4.00 -2.20 -7.50
CA LEU A 252 -4.10 -3.17 -8.58
C LEU A 252 -5.57 -3.42 -8.90
N THR A 253 -5.86 -3.60 -10.19
CA THR A 253 -7.15 -4.09 -10.64
C THR A 253 -7.14 -5.61 -10.61
N SER A 254 -8.24 -6.17 -10.12
CA SER A 254 -8.59 -7.57 -10.23
C SER A 254 -9.76 -7.69 -11.21
N GLY A 255 -10.05 -8.92 -11.64
CA GLY A 255 -11.33 -9.31 -12.23
C GLY A 255 -11.83 -10.63 -11.65
N ALA A 256 -11.25 -11.06 -10.52
CA ALA A 256 -11.50 -12.35 -9.92
C ALA A 256 -12.91 -12.40 -9.32
N ILE A 257 -13.65 -13.43 -9.74
CA ILE A 257 -15.03 -13.68 -9.36
C ILE A 257 -15.07 -14.95 -8.53
N THR A 258 -15.88 -14.93 -7.47
CA THR A 258 -16.22 -16.12 -6.70
C THR A 258 -17.73 -16.32 -6.64
N PRO A 259 -18.24 -17.54 -6.88
CA PRO A 259 -19.64 -17.85 -6.62
C PRO A 259 -19.92 -17.75 -5.11
N LEU A 260 -21.11 -17.27 -4.75
CA LEU A 260 -21.56 -17.22 -3.35
C LEU A 260 -22.43 -18.44 -2.98
N GLU A 261 -22.61 -19.37 -3.90
CA GLU A 261 -23.31 -20.63 -3.64
C GLU A 261 -22.58 -21.41 -2.53
N GLY A 262 -23.32 -21.75 -1.46
CA GLY A 262 -22.77 -22.46 -0.30
C GLY A 262 -22.18 -21.56 0.79
N VAL A 263 -22.11 -20.24 0.61
CA VAL A 263 -21.79 -19.29 1.68
C VAL A 263 -23.04 -19.11 2.58
N PRO A 264 -22.93 -19.18 3.92
CA PRO A 264 -24.07 -19.02 4.82
C PRO A 264 -24.81 -17.69 4.61
N HIS A 265 -26.15 -17.77 4.44
CA HIS A 265 -27.06 -16.63 4.41
C HIS A 265 -27.75 -16.46 5.76
N VAL A 266 -27.67 -15.25 6.34
CA VAL A 266 -28.28 -14.92 7.65
C VAL A 266 -29.12 -13.67 7.55
#